data_AF-A0A397VFW0-F1
#
_entry.id   AF-A0A397VFW0-F1
#
_cell.length_a   1.000
_cell.length_b   1.000
_cell.length_c   1.000
_cell.angle_alpha   90.00
_cell.angle_beta   90.00
_cell.angle_gamma   90.00
#
_symmetry.space_group_name_H-M   'P 1'
#
loop_
_entity.id
_entity.type
_entity.pdbx_description
1 polymer ?
#
loop_
_entity_poly.entity_id
_entity_poly.type
_entity_poly.pdbx_seq_one_letter_code
_entity_poly.pdbx_strand_id
1 'polypeptide(L)'
;MEDVLREPKDSSSSKDQSSRKLKLFYGLKCFIFIVLVIVFLLYLAYLIYKVITDIPTNATGYALVDELDAPDVEICSNSGSLILRCDFKWLDQTVTRINNCSDYIIPEAVSLGVHRNACKTFKANKTIKYTDPNKSLNGLREIGFYFNIPNISAEEATNIGIASLSIQLASPDFNPLLNPKQVISDMDKAVLSNLVLLWDFIAGMANYAAVVKFRTIAYKTILPNDANAIIGLAPKHHVTYYLESDAHYFPFSSNTTRLPNGTTSYFSVAAGSFIQEQTIEQRTHTVFSALGAVGGFSGILLGVYAFLFGKSIKPYGYIHSLFNEAPKFSANSEDNMGERVKKIEEYLETFMHIKREDKNNKV
;
A
#
# COMPACT_ATOMS: atom_id res chain seq x y z
N MET A 1 84.55 17.48 58.69
CA MET A 1 84.70 16.89 57.35
C MET A 1 83.93 15.59 57.39
N GLU A 2 82.61 15.69 57.32
CA GLU A 2 81.67 14.56 57.37
C GLU A 2 80.82 14.64 56.11
N ASP A 3 81.11 13.74 55.18
CA ASP A 3 80.29 13.46 54.01
C ASP A 3 79.09 12.62 54.45
N VAL A 4 77.90 13.24 54.43
CA VAL A 4 76.63 12.55 54.65
C VAL A 4 76.07 12.13 53.30
N LEU A 5 76.00 10.81 53.12
CA LEU A 5 75.30 10.11 52.03
C LEU A 5 73.89 10.67 51.81
N ARG A 6 73.58 11.00 50.56
CA ARG A 6 72.23 11.30 50.08
C ARG A 6 71.67 10.04 49.41
N GLU A 7 70.78 9.33 50.07
CA GLU A 7 69.97 8.28 49.43
C GLU A 7 68.94 8.89 48.45
N PRO A 8 68.67 8.25 47.30
CA PRO A 8 67.57 8.63 46.43
C PRO A 8 66.27 7.91 46.85
N LYS A 9 65.32 8.69 47.39
CA LYS A 9 63.94 8.24 47.61
C LYS A 9 63.10 8.37 46.34
N ASP A 10 62.29 7.33 46.12
CA ASP A 10 60.99 7.32 45.44
C ASP A 10 60.95 7.44 43.90
N SER A 11 61.26 6.34 43.20
CA SER A 11 60.85 6.13 41.79
C SER A 11 59.81 5.01 41.59
N SER A 12 59.42 4.27 42.64
CA SER A 12 58.51 3.11 42.52
C SER A 12 57.01 3.47 42.56
N SER A 13 56.62 4.52 43.29
CA SER A 13 55.21 4.91 43.46
C SER A 13 54.55 5.48 42.18
N SER A 14 55.32 6.18 41.34
CA SER A 14 54.81 6.78 40.10
C SER A 14 54.47 5.76 39.00
N LYS A 15 55.18 4.62 38.94
CA LYS A 15 54.94 3.58 37.92
C LYS A 15 53.66 2.79 38.19
N ASP A 16 53.32 2.58 39.46
CA ASP A 16 52.16 1.76 39.84
C ASP A 16 50.83 2.51 39.63
N GLN A 17 50.82 3.83 39.86
CA GLN A 17 49.66 4.70 39.59
C GLN A 17 49.36 4.86 38.09
N SER A 18 50.40 4.88 37.24
CA SER A 18 50.27 4.91 35.78
C SER A 18 49.73 3.58 35.22
N SER A 19 50.16 2.45 35.79
CA SER A 19 49.72 1.10 35.39
C SER A 19 48.24 0.86 35.69
N ARG A 20 47.73 1.31 36.86
CA ARG A 20 46.30 1.19 37.21
C ARG A 20 45.40 2.03 36.30
N LYS A 21 45.78 3.26 35.95
CA LYS A 21 45.00 4.12 35.03
C LYS A 21 44.89 3.51 33.63
N LEU A 22 45.96 2.88 33.14
CA LEU A 22 45.98 2.22 31.83
C LEU A 22 45.04 1.00 31.79
N LYS A 23 45.05 0.16 32.84
CA LYS A 23 44.15 -1.00 32.96
C LYS A 23 42.68 -0.59 33.06
N LEU A 24 42.38 0.49 33.76
CA LEU A 24 41.02 1.01 33.94
C LEU A 24 40.47 1.62 32.63
N PHE A 25 41.31 2.32 31.86
CA PHE A 25 40.97 2.82 30.53
C PHE A 25 40.71 1.69 29.52
N TYR A 26 41.55 0.65 29.51
CA TYR A 26 41.31 -0.54 28.68
C TYR A 26 40.04 -1.29 29.09
N GLY A 27 39.77 -1.43 30.39
CA GLY A 27 38.53 -2.01 30.90
C GLY A 27 37.29 -1.26 30.43
N LEU A 28 37.32 0.09 30.49
CA LEU A 28 36.23 0.94 30.00
C LEU A 28 36.04 0.81 28.48
N LYS A 29 37.13 0.76 27.71
CA LYS A 29 37.07 0.49 26.25
C LYS A 29 36.37 -0.82 25.94
N CYS A 30 36.76 -1.90 26.61
CA CYS A 30 36.16 -3.22 26.40
C CYS A 30 34.67 -3.23 26.82
N PHE A 31 34.34 -2.60 27.94
CA PHE A 31 32.96 -2.50 28.41
C PHE A 31 32.07 -1.76 27.41
N ILE A 32 32.48 -0.57 26.95
CA ILE A 32 31.71 0.20 25.96
C ILE A 32 31.59 -0.57 24.65
N PHE A 33 32.65 -1.25 24.20
CA PHE A 33 32.59 -2.09 23.01
C PHE A 33 31.56 -3.21 23.14
N ILE A 34 31.54 -3.94 24.27
CA ILE A 34 30.55 -5.00 24.53
C ILE A 34 29.13 -4.44 24.52
N VAL A 35 28.90 -3.28 25.15
CA VAL A 35 27.58 -2.63 25.15
C VAL A 35 27.14 -2.27 23.73
N LEU A 36 28.03 -1.69 22.91
CA LEU A 36 27.73 -1.36 21.52
C LEU A 36 27.40 -2.61 20.69
N VAL A 37 28.10 -3.73 20.92
CA VAL A 37 27.82 -5.02 20.25
C VAL A 37 26.45 -5.56 20.67
N ILE A 38 26.09 -5.51 21.96
CA ILE A 38 24.77 -5.95 22.43
C ILE A 38 23.66 -5.10 21.80
N VAL A 39 23.82 -3.79 21.78
CA VAL A 39 22.87 -2.86 21.15
C VAL A 39 22.73 -3.15 19.65
N PHE A 40 23.83 -3.46 18.96
CA PHE A 40 23.80 -3.85 17.56
C PHE A 40 23.04 -5.16 17.31
N LEU A 41 23.26 -6.19 18.13
CA LEU A 41 22.54 -7.46 18.03
C LEU A 41 21.04 -7.31 18.27
N LEU A 42 20.64 -6.50 19.27
CA LEU A 42 19.24 -6.18 19.53
C LEU A 42 18.60 -5.46 18.33
N TYR A 43 19.33 -4.53 17.71
CA TYR A 43 18.86 -3.82 16.52
C TYR A 43 18.71 -4.76 15.31
N LEU A 44 19.63 -5.70 15.11
CA LEU A 44 19.50 -6.73 14.07
C LEU A 44 18.26 -7.60 14.28
N ALA A 45 18.03 -8.07 15.50
CA ALA A 45 16.85 -8.87 15.83
C ALA A 45 15.55 -8.09 15.56
N TYR A 46 15.52 -6.80 15.91
CA TYR A 46 14.39 -5.91 15.62
C TYR A 46 14.13 -5.74 14.12
N LEU A 47 15.16 -5.58 13.30
CA LEU A 47 15.01 -5.46 11.85
C LEU A 47 14.52 -6.76 11.21
N ILE A 48 15.03 -7.92 11.65
CA ILE A 48 14.55 -9.23 11.18
C ILE A 48 13.07 -9.41 11.52
N TYR A 49 12.68 -9.09 12.76
CA TYR A 49 11.28 -9.13 13.18
C TYR A 49 10.40 -8.27 12.28
N LYS A 50 10.82 -7.03 11.98
CA LYS A 50 10.10 -6.12 11.09
C LYS A 50 9.92 -6.64 9.67
N VAL A 51 10.92 -7.30 9.10
CA VAL A 51 10.82 -7.87 7.73
C VAL A 51 9.86 -9.07 7.72
N ILE A 52 9.83 -9.88 8.78
CA ILE A 52 8.94 -11.05 8.89
C ILE A 52 7.49 -10.62 9.09
N THR A 53 7.24 -9.62 9.96
CA THR A 53 5.89 -9.16 10.28
C THR A 53 5.42 -8.01 9.37
N ASP A 54 6.10 -7.75 8.24
CA ASP A 54 5.72 -6.68 7.32
C ASP A 54 4.37 -6.98 6.67
N ILE A 55 3.43 -6.06 6.80
CA ILE A 55 2.15 -6.08 6.10
C ILE A 55 2.31 -5.17 4.88
N PRO A 56 2.06 -5.65 3.65
CA PRO A 56 2.12 -4.81 2.46
C PRO A 56 1.19 -3.61 2.60
N THR A 57 1.68 -2.45 2.16
CA THR A 57 0.91 -1.21 2.08
C THR A 57 0.42 -0.98 0.67
N ASN A 58 -0.72 -0.32 0.54
CA ASN A 58 -1.34 -0.04 -0.75
C ASN A 58 -0.97 1.38 -1.21
N ALA A 59 -0.36 1.48 -2.39
CA ALA A 59 -0.15 2.74 -3.08
C ALA A 59 -1.21 2.90 -4.18
N THR A 60 -2.05 3.91 -4.09
CA THR A 60 -3.05 4.24 -5.12
C THR A 60 -2.49 5.24 -6.12
N GLY A 61 -2.79 5.03 -7.39
CA GLY A 61 -2.42 5.91 -8.49
C GLY A 61 -3.48 5.88 -9.58
N TYR A 62 -3.34 6.76 -10.56
CA TYR A 62 -4.27 6.88 -11.67
C TYR A 62 -3.52 6.76 -12.99
N ALA A 63 -4.03 5.94 -13.89
CA ALA A 63 -3.55 5.81 -15.26
C ALA A 63 -4.64 6.25 -16.23
N LEU A 64 -4.27 7.08 -17.21
CA LEU A 64 -5.15 7.42 -18.33
C LEU A 64 -5.11 6.26 -19.33
N VAL A 65 -6.29 5.78 -19.72
CA VAL A 65 -6.42 4.68 -20.68
C VAL A 65 -7.25 5.15 -21.85
N ASP A 66 -6.71 5.02 -23.06
CA ASP A 66 -7.32 5.58 -24.26
C ASP A 66 -8.50 4.72 -24.76
N GLU A 67 -8.43 3.42 -24.44
CA GLU A 67 -9.42 2.41 -24.81
C GLU A 67 -9.76 1.52 -23.62
N LEU A 68 -11.05 1.24 -23.42
CA LEU A 68 -11.53 0.30 -22.41
C LEU A 68 -12.27 -0.84 -23.10
N ASP A 69 -11.94 -2.08 -22.74
CA ASP A 69 -12.67 -3.24 -23.23
C ASP A 69 -14.10 -3.25 -22.69
N ALA A 70 -15.06 -3.65 -23.52
CA ALA A 70 -16.44 -3.75 -23.08
C ALA A 70 -16.59 -4.88 -22.02
N PRO A 71 -17.33 -4.61 -20.92
CA PRO A 71 -17.49 -5.57 -19.85
C PRO A 71 -18.35 -6.75 -20.29
N ASP A 72 -18.12 -7.90 -19.65
CA ASP A 72 -19.07 -9.00 -19.69
C ASP A 72 -20.26 -8.63 -18.79
N VAL A 73 -21.48 -8.89 -19.27
CA VAL A 73 -22.72 -8.52 -18.57
C VAL A 73 -23.50 -9.77 -18.24
N GLU A 74 -23.72 -10.00 -16.95
CA GLU A 74 -24.52 -11.11 -16.46
C GLU A 74 -25.91 -10.60 -16.08
N ILE A 75 -26.93 -11.19 -16.70
CA ILE A 75 -28.32 -10.75 -16.57
C ILE A 75 -29.12 -11.93 -16.03
N CYS A 76 -29.50 -11.83 -14.77
CA CYS A 76 -30.20 -12.88 -14.05
C CYS A 76 -31.66 -12.49 -13.83
N SER A 77 -32.55 -13.48 -13.99
CA SER A 77 -33.99 -13.31 -13.78
C SER A 77 -34.57 -14.51 -13.06
N ASN A 78 -35.53 -14.27 -12.18
CA ASN A 78 -36.31 -15.33 -11.53
C ASN A 78 -37.47 -15.82 -12.40
N SER A 79 -38.03 -14.95 -13.25
CA SER A 79 -39.23 -15.19 -14.06
C SER A 79 -38.94 -15.46 -15.55
N GLY A 80 -37.65 -15.48 -15.93
CA GLY A 80 -37.20 -15.72 -17.30
C GLY A 80 -37.19 -14.44 -18.12
N SER A 81 -36.03 -13.80 -18.26
CA SER A 81 -35.88 -12.58 -19.06
C SER A 81 -35.60 -12.89 -20.53
N LEU A 82 -36.24 -12.12 -21.41
CA LEU A 82 -35.94 -12.12 -22.82
C LEU A 82 -35.27 -10.81 -23.21
N ILE A 83 -33.98 -10.89 -23.54
CA ILE A 83 -33.27 -9.78 -24.17
C ILE A 83 -33.73 -9.76 -25.63
N LEU A 84 -34.39 -8.67 -26.02
CA LEU A 84 -35.00 -8.51 -27.34
C LEU A 84 -34.00 -7.96 -28.36
N ARG A 85 -33.13 -7.03 -27.94
CA ARG A 85 -32.20 -6.34 -28.84
C ARG A 85 -31.05 -5.70 -28.08
N CYS A 86 -29.88 -5.67 -28.72
CA CYS A 86 -28.74 -4.85 -28.34
C CYS A 86 -28.50 -3.78 -29.40
N ASP A 87 -28.36 -2.53 -28.95
CA ASP A 87 -28.00 -1.39 -29.80
C ASP A 87 -26.62 -0.89 -29.39
N PHE A 88 -25.64 -1.07 -30.27
CA PHE A 88 -24.29 -0.52 -30.12
C PHE A 88 -24.27 0.87 -30.72
N LYS A 89 -24.14 1.89 -29.87
CA LYS A 89 -24.04 3.29 -30.28
C LYS A 89 -22.58 3.70 -30.32
N TRP A 90 -22.11 4.08 -31.50
CA TRP A 90 -20.73 4.52 -31.71
C TRP A 90 -20.61 6.04 -31.57
N LEU A 91 -19.38 6.51 -31.39
CA LEU A 91 -19.06 7.94 -31.26
C LEU A 91 -19.36 8.74 -32.55
N ASP A 92 -19.22 8.10 -33.72
CA ASP A 92 -19.60 8.62 -35.04
C ASP A 92 -21.13 8.73 -35.26
N GLN A 93 -21.92 8.42 -34.23
CA GLN A 93 -23.40 8.42 -34.20
C GLN A 93 -24.05 7.29 -34.99
N THR A 94 -23.29 6.33 -35.52
CA THR A 94 -23.86 5.12 -36.11
C THR A 94 -24.41 4.21 -35.02
N VAL A 95 -25.45 3.44 -35.36
CA VAL A 95 -26.09 2.49 -34.44
C VAL A 95 -26.20 1.13 -35.11
N THR A 96 -25.43 0.17 -34.62
CA THR A 96 -25.54 -1.24 -35.01
C THR A 96 -26.53 -1.94 -34.10
N ARG A 97 -27.53 -2.58 -34.69
CA ARG A 97 -28.60 -3.26 -33.95
C ARG A 97 -28.51 -4.75 -34.18
N ILE A 98 -28.52 -5.51 -33.08
CA ILE A 98 -28.46 -6.97 -33.11
C ILE A 98 -29.65 -7.51 -32.35
N ASN A 99 -30.52 -8.24 -33.05
CA ASN A 99 -31.70 -8.85 -32.46
C ASN A 99 -31.30 -9.99 -31.53
N ASN A 100 -31.94 -10.05 -30.36
CA ASN A 100 -31.64 -10.97 -29.26
C ASN A 100 -30.17 -11.00 -28.80
N CYS A 101 -29.34 -10.06 -29.27
CA CYS A 101 -27.89 -10.06 -29.03
C CYS A 101 -27.24 -11.43 -29.28
N SER A 102 -27.75 -12.18 -30.27
CA SER A 102 -27.44 -13.60 -30.51
C SER A 102 -25.94 -13.87 -30.65
N ASP A 103 -25.22 -12.90 -31.17
CA ASP A 103 -23.79 -13.03 -31.49
C ASP A 103 -22.90 -12.94 -30.24
N TYR A 104 -23.45 -12.42 -29.13
CA TYR A 104 -22.71 -12.13 -27.90
C TYR A 104 -23.30 -12.80 -26.66
N ILE A 105 -24.57 -13.23 -26.70
CA ILE A 105 -25.19 -13.95 -25.59
C ILE A 105 -24.83 -15.42 -25.66
N ILE A 106 -24.30 -15.94 -24.55
CA ILE A 106 -24.08 -17.37 -24.38
C ILE A 106 -25.45 -18.04 -24.15
N PRO A 107 -25.82 -19.05 -24.95
CA PRO A 107 -27.15 -19.65 -24.92
C PRO A 107 -27.41 -20.50 -23.67
N GLU A 108 -26.35 -20.96 -23.00
CA GLU A 108 -26.44 -21.73 -21.78
C GLU A 108 -26.74 -20.82 -20.59
N ALA A 109 -27.86 -21.07 -19.91
CA ALA A 109 -28.17 -20.39 -18.67
C ALA A 109 -27.22 -20.88 -17.57
N VAL A 110 -26.43 -19.97 -17.01
CA VAL A 110 -25.53 -20.30 -15.91
C VAL A 110 -26.28 -20.11 -14.60
N SER A 111 -26.21 -21.10 -13.71
CA SER A 111 -26.71 -20.96 -12.35
C SER A 111 -25.60 -20.38 -11.47
N LEU A 112 -25.80 -19.15 -11.00
CA LEU A 112 -24.85 -18.41 -10.16
C LEU A 112 -25.26 -18.40 -8.68
N GLY A 113 -26.08 -19.38 -8.27
CA GLY A 113 -26.52 -19.58 -6.88
C GLY A 113 -28.03 -19.75 -6.72
N VAL A 114 -28.49 -19.81 -5.46
CA VAL A 114 -29.88 -20.12 -5.05
C VAL A 114 -30.92 -19.08 -5.53
N HIS A 115 -30.47 -17.86 -5.83
CA HIS A 115 -31.30 -16.74 -6.31
C HIS A 115 -30.96 -16.34 -7.76
N ARG A 116 -30.16 -17.14 -8.47
CA ARG A 116 -29.60 -16.81 -9.80
C ARG A 116 -29.64 -18.04 -10.69
N ASN A 117 -30.82 -18.63 -10.81
CA ASN A 117 -31.02 -19.97 -11.35
C ASN A 117 -31.05 -19.95 -12.89
N ALA A 118 -31.28 -18.77 -13.48
CA ALA A 118 -31.35 -18.54 -14.92
C ALA A 118 -30.69 -17.20 -15.28
N CYS A 119 -29.36 -17.22 -15.44
CA CYS A 119 -28.59 -16.06 -15.90
C CYS A 119 -28.15 -16.23 -17.35
N LYS A 120 -28.30 -15.16 -18.13
CA LYS A 120 -27.71 -15.05 -19.47
C LYS A 120 -26.49 -14.16 -19.40
N THR A 121 -25.39 -14.61 -19.99
CA THR A 121 -24.15 -13.82 -20.04
C THR A 121 -23.97 -13.26 -21.44
N PHE A 122 -23.88 -11.94 -21.53
CA PHE A 122 -23.35 -11.23 -22.69
C PHE A 122 -21.83 -11.19 -22.56
N LYS A 123 -21.12 -11.69 -23.57
CA LYS A 123 -19.67 -11.76 -23.59
C LYS A 123 -19.11 -10.97 -24.76
N ALA A 124 -18.37 -9.91 -24.48
CA ALA A 124 -17.82 -9.03 -25.52
C ALA A 124 -16.59 -9.64 -26.23
N ASN A 125 -15.92 -10.63 -25.61
CA ASN A 125 -14.70 -11.27 -26.13
C ASN A 125 -13.60 -10.27 -26.55
N LYS A 126 -13.55 -9.09 -25.91
CA LYS A 126 -12.63 -7.98 -26.24
C LYS A 126 -12.68 -7.49 -27.69
N THR A 127 -13.75 -7.82 -28.40
CA THR A 127 -13.94 -7.38 -29.80
C THR A 127 -14.43 -5.94 -29.87
N ILE A 128 -15.05 -5.47 -28.79
CA ILE A 128 -15.68 -4.16 -28.70
C ILE A 128 -14.98 -3.35 -27.62
N LYS A 129 -14.60 -2.12 -27.95
CA LYS A 129 -13.91 -1.19 -27.06
C LYS A 129 -14.57 0.16 -27.01
N TYR A 130 -14.69 0.72 -25.82
CA TYR A 130 -14.97 2.12 -25.60
C TYR A 130 -13.70 2.92 -25.83
N THR A 131 -13.81 4.12 -26.39
CA THR A 131 -12.64 4.98 -26.66
C THR A 131 -12.91 6.37 -26.13
N ASP A 132 -11.86 7.04 -25.64
CA ASP A 132 -11.99 8.42 -25.17
C ASP A 132 -12.49 9.32 -26.32
N PRO A 133 -13.65 9.99 -26.17
CA PRO A 133 -14.20 10.86 -27.21
C PRO A 133 -13.28 12.01 -27.59
N ASN A 134 -12.33 12.39 -26.75
CA ASN A 134 -11.35 13.43 -27.05
C ASN A 134 -10.20 12.93 -27.93
N LYS A 135 -9.98 11.61 -28.01
CA LYS A 135 -8.84 11.01 -28.71
C LYS A 135 -9.21 10.33 -30.02
N SER A 136 -10.38 9.70 -30.08
CA SER A 136 -10.84 8.97 -31.27
C SER A 136 -12.35 9.07 -31.44
N LEU A 137 -12.79 9.18 -32.69
CA LEU A 137 -14.21 9.19 -33.06
C LEU A 137 -14.75 7.80 -33.42
N ASN A 138 -13.90 6.78 -33.48
CA ASN A 138 -14.26 5.44 -33.96
C ASN A 138 -14.53 4.43 -32.83
N GLY A 139 -14.82 4.92 -31.61
CA GLY A 139 -15.05 4.10 -30.42
C GLY A 139 -16.52 3.84 -30.12
N LEU A 140 -16.77 2.79 -29.34
CA LEU A 140 -18.09 2.56 -28.76
C LEU A 140 -18.37 3.65 -27.72
N ARG A 141 -19.59 4.21 -27.75
CA ARG A 141 -20.06 5.17 -26.74
C ARG A 141 -20.88 4.48 -25.66
N GLU A 142 -21.80 3.61 -26.08
CA GLU A 142 -22.82 3.01 -25.21
C GLU A 142 -23.35 1.72 -25.85
N ILE A 143 -23.59 0.69 -25.03
CA ILE A 143 -24.37 -0.49 -25.41
C ILE A 143 -25.73 -0.41 -24.73
N GLY A 144 -26.79 -0.34 -25.51
CA GLY A 144 -28.16 -0.37 -25.02
C GLY A 144 -28.75 -1.77 -25.12
N PHE A 145 -29.37 -2.24 -24.05
CA PHE A 145 -30.04 -3.53 -23.96
C PHE A 145 -31.53 -3.31 -23.74
N TYR A 146 -32.34 -3.84 -24.66
CA TYR A 146 -33.79 -3.83 -24.59
C TYR A 146 -34.26 -5.21 -24.15
N PHE A 147 -35.09 -5.25 -23.11
CA PHE A 147 -35.55 -6.50 -22.55
C PHE A 147 -37.04 -6.46 -22.21
N ASN A 148 -37.60 -7.67 -22.19
CA ASN A 148 -38.97 -7.94 -21.77
C ASN A 148 -38.92 -8.84 -20.54
N ILE A 149 -39.65 -8.45 -19.51
CA ILE A 149 -39.89 -9.26 -18.33
C ILE A 149 -41.34 -9.78 -18.44
N PRO A 150 -41.55 -11.06 -18.74
CA PRO A 150 -42.88 -11.65 -18.73
C PRO A 150 -43.40 -11.77 -17.29
N ASN A 151 -44.72 -11.64 -17.11
CA ASN A 151 -45.42 -11.92 -15.85
C ASN A 151 -44.93 -11.12 -14.63
N ILE A 152 -44.63 -9.83 -14.80
CA ILE A 152 -44.32 -8.94 -13.68
C ILE A 152 -45.56 -8.80 -12.79
N SER A 153 -45.41 -9.01 -11.48
CA SER A 153 -46.50 -8.75 -10.54
C SER A 153 -46.80 -7.25 -10.46
N ALA A 154 -48.05 -6.87 -10.15
CA ALA A 154 -48.42 -5.45 -10.06
C ALA A 154 -47.56 -4.66 -9.04
N GLU A 155 -47.06 -5.33 -8.01
CA GLU A 155 -46.17 -4.76 -6.99
C GLU A 155 -44.75 -4.53 -7.52
N GLU A 156 -44.19 -5.46 -8.29
CA GLU A 156 -42.89 -5.29 -8.97
C GLU A 156 -42.93 -4.24 -10.08
N ALA A 157 -44.08 -4.08 -10.73
CA ALA A 157 -44.27 -3.10 -11.79
C ALA A 157 -44.36 -1.65 -11.28
N THR A 158 -44.69 -1.46 -9.99
CA THR A 158 -44.98 -0.15 -9.40
C THR A 158 -44.00 0.28 -8.32
N ASN A 159 -43.31 -0.67 -7.67
CA ASN A 159 -42.35 -0.37 -6.61
C ASN A 159 -40.90 -0.37 -7.10
N ILE A 160 -40.21 0.75 -6.88
CA ILE A 160 -38.76 0.93 -7.15
C ILE A 160 -37.90 -0.02 -6.28
N GLY A 161 -38.45 -0.54 -5.19
CA GLY A 161 -37.74 -1.40 -4.24
C GLY A 161 -37.60 -2.87 -4.63
N ILE A 162 -38.18 -3.32 -5.75
CA ILE A 162 -38.12 -4.74 -6.16
C ILE A 162 -37.45 -4.86 -7.52
N ALA A 163 -36.22 -5.38 -7.54
CA ALA A 163 -35.47 -5.63 -8.75
C ALA A 163 -36.02 -6.87 -9.48
N SER A 164 -36.69 -6.67 -10.62
CA SER A 164 -37.17 -7.78 -11.46
C SER A 164 -36.04 -8.54 -12.16
N LEU A 165 -34.91 -7.85 -12.39
CA LEU A 165 -33.67 -8.43 -12.88
C LEU A 165 -32.49 -7.96 -12.04
N SER A 166 -31.48 -8.81 -11.89
CA SER A 166 -30.16 -8.40 -11.43
C SER A 166 -29.20 -8.39 -12.61
N ILE A 167 -28.51 -7.27 -12.79
CA ILE A 167 -27.50 -7.06 -13.82
C ILE A 167 -26.18 -6.87 -13.09
N GLN A 168 -25.15 -7.59 -13.51
CA GLN A 168 -23.82 -7.51 -12.94
C GLN A 168 -22.79 -7.33 -14.05
N LEU A 169 -21.84 -6.43 -13.85
CA LEU A 169 -20.75 -6.19 -14.77
C LEU A 169 -19.50 -6.92 -14.26
N ALA A 170 -18.84 -7.66 -15.13
CA ALA A 170 -17.56 -8.30 -14.86
C ALA A 170 -16.51 -7.83 -15.88
N SER A 171 -15.25 -7.75 -15.43
CA SER A 171 -14.15 -7.47 -16.34
C SER A 171 -13.99 -8.63 -17.33
N PRO A 172 -13.77 -8.38 -18.63
CA PRO A 172 -13.54 -9.46 -19.59
C PRO A 172 -12.22 -10.20 -19.31
N ASP A 173 -11.29 -9.58 -18.57
CA ASP A 173 -10.03 -10.19 -18.12
C ASP A 173 -10.16 -11.05 -16.87
N PHE A 174 -11.16 -10.76 -16.03
CA PHE A 174 -11.33 -11.43 -14.74
C PHE A 174 -12.81 -11.56 -14.42
N ASN A 175 -13.34 -12.76 -14.70
CA ASN A 175 -14.68 -13.16 -14.30
C ASN A 175 -14.60 -14.42 -13.42
N PRO A 176 -14.52 -14.24 -12.09
CA PRO A 176 -14.37 -15.35 -11.15
C PRO A 176 -15.66 -16.14 -10.94
N LEU A 177 -16.82 -15.60 -11.37
CA LEU A 177 -18.10 -16.32 -11.32
C LEU A 177 -18.15 -17.46 -12.33
N LEU A 178 -17.66 -17.21 -13.55
CA LEU A 178 -17.59 -18.23 -14.61
C LEU A 178 -16.32 -19.07 -14.53
N ASN A 179 -15.21 -18.49 -14.07
CA ASN A 179 -13.90 -19.14 -14.02
C ASN A 179 -13.30 -19.10 -12.60
N PRO A 180 -13.80 -19.90 -11.66
CA PRO A 180 -13.34 -19.87 -10.26
C PRO A 180 -11.86 -20.22 -10.09
N LYS A 181 -11.25 -20.92 -11.07
CA LYS A 181 -9.81 -21.24 -11.10
C LYS A 181 -8.90 -20.01 -11.23
N GLN A 182 -9.44 -18.86 -11.65
CA GLN A 182 -8.67 -17.61 -11.75
C GLN A 182 -8.43 -16.95 -10.38
N VAL A 183 -9.14 -17.39 -9.34
CA VAL A 183 -9.03 -16.82 -7.99
C VAL A 183 -7.78 -17.37 -7.30
N ILE A 184 -6.74 -16.54 -7.20
CA ILE A 184 -5.44 -16.95 -6.65
C ILE A 184 -5.06 -16.06 -5.46
N SER A 185 -5.23 -14.76 -5.61
CA SER A 185 -4.91 -13.77 -4.57
C SER A 185 -6.05 -13.56 -3.58
N ASP A 186 -5.76 -12.95 -2.43
CA ASP A 186 -6.79 -12.59 -1.46
C ASP A 186 -7.72 -11.49 -2.00
N MET A 187 -7.22 -10.60 -2.87
CA MET A 187 -8.07 -9.64 -3.56
C MET A 187 -9.03 -10.31 -4.54
N ASP A 188 -8.59 -11.35 -5.26
CA ASP A 188 -9.49 -12.13 -6.12
C ASP A 188 -10.65 -12.73 -5.33
N LYS A 189 -10.38 -13.22 -4.11
CA LYS A 189 -11.41 -13.76 -3.21
C LYS A 189 -12.36 -12.66 -2.73
N ALA A 190 -11.84 -11.47 -2.43
CA ALA A 190 -12.66 -10.33 -2.05
C ALA A 190 -13.59 -9.89 -3.19
N VAL A 191 -13.07 -9.80 -4.41
CA VAL A 191 -13.87 -9.50 -5.61
C VAL A 191 -14.93 -10.57 -5.85
N LEU A 192 -14.56 -11.86 -5.79
CA LEU A 192 -15.54 -12.96 -5.89
C LEU A 192 -16.61 -12.84 -4.80
N SER A 193 -16.24 -12.55 -3.56
CA SER A 193 -17.19 -12.38 -2.46
C SER A 193 -18.17 -11.24 -2.73
N ASN A 194 -17.70 -10.09 -3.21
CA ASN A 194 -18.56 -8.95 -3.56
C ASN A 194 -19.54 -9.31 -4.69
N LEU A 195 -19.05 -10.04 -5.70
CA LEU A 195 -19.87 -10.50 -6.81
C LEU A 195 -20.92 -11.55 -6.39
N VAL A 196 -20.55 -12.46 -5.49
CA VAL A 196 -21.45 -13.48 -4.93
C VAL A 196 -22.53 -12.87 -4.05
N LEU A 197 -22.17 -11.87 -3.25
CA LEU A 197 -23.08 -11.19 -2.32
C LEU A 197 -23.97 -10.13 -2.98
N LEU A 198 -23.81 -9.87 -4.28
CA LEU A 198 -24.51 -8.81 -5.00
C LEU A 198 -24.37 -7.43 -4.31
N TRP A 199 -23.17 -7.02 -3.90
CA TRP A 199 -23.02 -5.65 -3.37
C TRP A 199 -23.13 -4.58 -4.47
N ASP A 200 -22.76 -4.93 -5.70
CA ASP A 200 -22.71 -3.99 -6.85
C ASP A 200 -23.70 -4.37 -7.96
N PHE A 201 -24.83 -5.00 -7.63
CA PHE A 201 -25.81 -5.33 -8.66
C PHE A 201 -26.61 -4.10 -9.10
N ILE A 202 -26.89 -4.05 -10.40
CA ILE A 202 -27.79 -3.07 -10.99
C ILE A 202 -29.17 -3.70 -11.09
N ALA A 203 -30.17 -3.01 -10.56
CA ALA A 203 -31.56 -3.46 -10.56
C ALA A 203 -32.23 -3.17 -11.90
N GLY A 204 -32.60 -4.19 -12.66
CA GLY A 204 -33.48 -4.03 -13.82
C GLY A 204 -34.93 -3.97 -13.38
N MET A 205 -35.55 -2.78 -13.48
CA MET A 205 -36.94 -2.54 -13.09
C MET A 205 -37.85 -2.39 -14.30
N ALA A 206 -39.09 -2.84 -14.17
CA ALA A 206 -40.16 -2.65 -15.17
C ALA A 206 -40.48 -1.16 -15.36
N ASN A 207 -40.67 -0.69 -16.59
CA ASN A 207 -41.00 0.72 -16.91
C ASN A 207 -39.92 1.74 -16.49
N TYR A 208 -38.70 1.30 -16.20
CA TYR A 208 -37.55 2.17 -15.97
C TYR A 208 -36.44 1.88 -16.98
N ALA A 209 -35.68 2.93 -17.27
CA ALA A 209 -34.44 2.91 -18.01
C ALA A 209 -33.27 3.08 -17.04
N ALA A 210 -32.35 2.12 -17.01
CA ALA A 210 -31.15 2.19 -16.18
C ALA A 210 -29.94 2.62 -17.04
N VAL A 211 -29.35 3.77 -16.73
CA VAL A 211 -28.11 4.23 -17.36
C VAL A 211 -26.95 3.87 -16.44
N VAL A 212 -26.17 2.89 -16.85
CA VAL A 212 -25.03 2.36 -16.09
C VAL A 212 -23.74 2.93 -16.66
N LYS A 213 -22.96 3.55 -15.78
CA LYS A 213 -21.60 3.99 -16.07
C LYS A 213 -20.64 3.17 -15.23
N PHE A 214 -19.61 2.62 -15.86
CA PHE A 214 -18.59 1.86 -15.12
C PHE A 214 -17.24 2.57 -15.11
N ARG A 215 -16.48 2.33 -14.05
CA ARG A 215 -15.05 2.67 -13.96
C ARG A 215 -14.24 1.39 -13.74
N THR A 216 -13.03 1.36 -14.28
CA THR A 216 -12.13 0.21 -14.16
C THR A 216 -11.12 0.44 -13.04
N ILE A 217 -10.94 -0.56 -12.20
CA ILE A 217 -9.95 -0.58 -11.13
C ILE A 217 -9.03 -1.78 -11.36
N ALA A 218 -7.72 -1.56 -11.28
CA ALA A 218 -6.71 -2.61 -11.39
C ALA A 218 -5.92 -2.71 -10.09
N TYR A 219 -6.03 -3.85 -9.41
CA TYR A 219 -5.33 -4.12 -8.17
C TYR A 219 -4.12 -5.03 -8.44
N LYS A 220 -2.91 -4.56 -8.13
CA LYS A 220 -1.66 -5.28 -8.35
C LYS A 220 -1.18 -5.86 -7.02
N THR A 221 -1.44 -7.15 -6.81
CA THR A 221 -1.06 -7.88 -5.60
C THR A 221 0.32 -8.47 -5.69
N ILE A 222 1.00 -8.53 -4.54
CA ILE A 222 2.22 -9.33 -4.39
C ILE A 222 1.80 -10.73 -3.96
N LEU A 223 2.22 -11.75 -4.70
CA LEU A 223 1.94 -13.13 -4.31
C LEU A 223 2.66 -13.48 -2.99
N PRO A 224 2.04 -14.29 -2.11
CA PRO A 224 2.54 -14.54 -0.75
C PRO A 224 3.91 -15.22 -0.67
N ASN A 225 4.43 -15.75 -1.79
CA ASN A 225 5.74 -16.41 -1.87
C ASN A 225 6.70 -15.74 -2.88
N ASP A 226 6.50 -14.46 -3.20
CA ASP A 226 7.41 -13.75 -4.08
C ASP A 226 8.69 -13.34 -3.33
N ALA A 227 9.77 -14.08 -3.57
CA ALA A 227 11.09 -13.79 -3.00
C ALA A 227 11.64 -12.42 -3.42
N ASN A 228 11.29 -11.92 -4.61
CA ASN A 228 11.77 -10.62 -5.08
C ASN A 228 11.24 -9.49 -4.19
N ALA A 229 9.95 -9.56 -3.84
CA ALA A 229 9.31 -8.61 -2.94
C ALA A 229 9.98 -8.56 -1.56
N ILE A 230 10.36 -9.72 -1.02
CA ILE A 230 10.98 -9.84 0.31
C ILE A 230 12.40 -9.26 0.30
N ILE A 231 13.17 -9.57 -0.74
CA ILE A 231 14.56 -9.11 -0.86
C ILE A 231 14.62 -7.59 -1.10
N GLY A 232 13.62 -7.02 -1.78
CA GLY A 232 13.58 -5.62 -2.20
C GLY A 232 13.91 -5.41 -3.67
N LEU A 233 13.73 -6.45 -4.50
CA LEU A 233 13.77 -6.38 -5.95
C LEU A 233 12.35 -6.15 -6.50
N ALA A 234 12.24 -5.81 -7.78
CA ALA A 234 10.95 -5.59 -8.44
C ALA A 234 10.04 -6.84 -8.31
N PRO A 235 8.90 -6.74 -7.62
CA PRO A 235 8.04 -7.90 -7.39
C PRO A 235 7.22 -8.22 -8.64
N LYS A 236 6.90 -9.52 -8.78
CA LYS A 236 6.01 -10.01 -9.82
C LYS A 236 4.58 -9.86 -9.33
N HIS A 237 3.92 -8.83 -9.83
CA HIS A 237 2.54 -8.55 -9.44
C HIS A 237 1.56 -9.45 -10.18
N HIS A 238 0.53 -9.92 -9.45
CA HIS A 238 -0.69 -10.47 -10.03
C HIS A 238 -1.73 -9.36 -10.13
N VAL A 239 -2.33 -9.20 -11.30
CA VAL A 239 -3.28 -8.11 -11.58
C VAL A 239 -4.70 -8.65 -11.51
N THR A 240 -5.47 -8.11 -10.58
CA THR A 240 -6.91 -8.35 -10.44
C THR A 240 -7.65 -7.15 -11.00
N TYR A 241 -8.47 -7.37 -12.03
CA TYR A 241 -9.33 -6.32 -12.57
C TYR A 241 -10.70 -6.37 -11.92
N TYR A 242 -11.20 -5.22 -11.52
CA TYR A 242 -12.52 -5.05 -10.93
C TYR A 242 -13.21 -3.86 -11.58
N LEU A 243 -14.54 -3.96 -11.71
CA LEU A 243 -15.38 -2.93 -12.27
C LEU A 243 -16.30 -2.41 -11.19
N GLU A 244 -16.36 -1.10 -11.06
CA GLU A 244 -17.35 -0.46 -10.21
C GLU A 244 -18.36 0.25 -11.10
N SER A 245 -19.63 0.02 -10.83
CA SER A 245 -20.74 0.51 -11.64
C SER A 245 -21.63 1.45 -10.85
N ASP A 246 -22.00 2.55 -11.48
CA ASP A 246 -22.97 3.51 -10.97
C ASP A 246 -24.19 3.54 -11.91
N ALA A 247 -25.38 3.37 -11.35
CA ALA A 247 -26.63 3.21 -12.08
C ALA A 247 -27.62 4.32 -11.77
N HIS A 248 -28.06 5.01 -12.82
CA HIS A 248 -29.07 6.06 -12.74
C HIS A 248 -30.36 5.59 -13.39
N TYR A 249 -31.49 5.75 -12.70
CA TYR A 249 -32.79 5.28 -13.17
C TYR A 249 -33.67 6.43 -13.65
N PHE A 250 -34.30 6.22 -14.80
CA PHE A 250 -35.22 7.17 -15.43
C PHE A 250 -36.53 6.47 -15.81
N PRO A 251 -37.68 7.16 -15.81
CA PRO A 251 -38.92 6.57 -16.30
C PRO A 251 -38.78 6.22 -17.79
N PHE A 252 -39.12 4.98 -18.14
CA PHE A 252 -39.03 4.49 -19.51
C PHE A 252 -40.22 4.96 -20.33
N SER A 253 -39.95 5.62 -21.46
CA SER A 253 -40.98 5.99 -22.43
C SER A 253 -41.10 4.93 -23.52
N SER A 254 -42.20 4.17 -23.49
CA SER A 254 -42.52 3.15 -24.48
C SER A 254 -43.00 3.72 -25.82
N ASN A 255 -43.21 5.04 -25.92
CA ASN A 255 -43.88 5.68 -27.06
C ASN A 255 -42.94 6.04 -28.23
N THR A 256 -41.84 5.30 -28.42
CA THR A 256 -40.91 5.58 -29.51
C THR A 256 -40.97 4.48 -30.57
N THR A 257 -41.14 4.88 -31.84
CA THR A 257 -41.27 3.98 -33.01
C THR A 257 -40.02 3.13 -33.31
N ARG A 258 -38.96 3.29 -32.51
CA ARG A 258 -37.66 2.62 -32.69
C ARG A 258 -37.44 1.47 -31.71
N LEU A 259 -38.38 1.20 -30.80
CA LEU A 259 -38.28 0.13 -29.81
C LEU A 259 -38.68 -1.24 -30.40
N PRO A 260 -38.03 -2.34 -29.98
CA PRO A 260 -38.55 -3.67 -30.25
C PRO A 260 -39.96 -3.84 -29.66
N ASN A 261 -40.82 -4.58 -30.36
CA ASN A 261 -42.17 -4.84 -29.86
C ASN A 261 -42.11 -5.62 -28.53
N GLY A 262 -42.93 -5.22 -27.56
CA GLY A 262 -42.97 -5.85 -26.24
C GLY A 262 -41.83 -5.45 -25.29
N THR A 263 -41.09 -4.37 -25.59
CA THR A 263 -40.08 -3.83 -24.66
C THR A 263 -40.76 -3.25 -23.43
N THR A 264 -40.43 -3.78 -22.25
CA THR A 264 -40.92 -3.25 -20.96
C THR A 264 -39.94 -2.29 -20.32
N SER A 265 -38.64 -2.46 -20.62
CA SER A 265 -37.55 -1.73 -19.95
C SER A 265 -36.29 -1.67 -20.80
N TYR A 266 -35.35 -0.83 -20.36
CA TYR A 266 -34.08 -0.60 -21.02
C TYR A 266 -32.95 -0.48 -20.00
N PHE A 267 -31.77 -0.99 -20.30
CA PHE A 267 -30.57 -0.57 -19.60
C PHE A 267 -29.46 -0.29 -20.59
N SER A 268 -28.56 0.62 -20.25
CA SER A 268 -27.40 0.94 -21.05
C SER A 268 -26.13 0.84 -20.26
N VAL A 269 -25.07 0.35 -20.87
CA VAL A 269 -23.73 0.32 -20.29
C VAL A 269 -22.84 1.25 -21.08
N ALA A 270 -22.14 2.15 -20.38
CA ALA A 270 -21.18 3.07 -20.96
C ALA A 270 -19.96 3.21 -20.06
N ALA A 271 -18.81 3.56 -20.65
CA ALA A 271 -17.63 3.95 -19.87
C ALA A 271 -17.92 5.28 -19.15
N GLY A 272 -17.83 5.28 -17.82
CA GLY A 272 -18.02 6.47 -16.98
C GLY A 272 -16.79 7.36 -16.92
N SER A 273 -15.60 6.74 -16.97
CA SER A 273 -14.31 7.41 -16.95
C SER A 273 -13.27 6.58 -17.69
N PHE A 274 -12.36 7.26 -18.38
CA PHE A 274 -11.15 6.69 -19.02
C PHE A 274 -9.92 6.77 -18.10
N ILE A 275 -10.15 7.07 -16.82
CA ILE A 275 -9.13 7.03 -15.77
C ILE A 275 -9.26 5.70 -15.06
N GLN A 276 -8.23 4.86 -15.17
CA GLN A 276 -8.10 3.61 -14.45
C GLN A 276 -7.39 3.86 -13.12
N GLU A 277 -8.06 3.55 -12.02
CA GLU A 277 -7.43 3.53 -10.70
C GLU A 277 -6.55 2.28 -10.60
N GLN A 278 -5.29 2.48 -10.19
CA GLN A 278 -4.33 1.41 -9.99
C GLN A 278 -3.88 1.40 -8.54
N THR A 279 -4.19 0.32 -7.85
CA THR A 279 -3.73 0.11 -6.47
C THR A 279 -2.64 -0.93 -6.50
N ILE A 280 -1.46 -0.58 -5.99
CA ILE A 280 -0.27 -1.42 -6.05
C ILE A 280 0.16 -1.75 -4.63
N GLU A 281 0.26 -3.04 -4.32
CA GLU A 281 0.83 -3.48 -3.05
C GLU A 281 2.34 -3.29 -3.05
N GLN A 282 2.85 -2.71 -1.96
CA GLN A 282 4.27 -2.44 -1.75
C GLN A 282 4.66 -2.85 -0.33
N ARG A 283 5.75 -3.59 -0.20
CA ARG A 283 6.36 -3.90 1.10
C ARG A 283 7.16 -2.70 1.61
N THR A 284 6.95 -2.34 2.87
CA THR A 284 7.65 -1.22 3.51
C THR A 284 8.98 -1.63 4.10
N HIS A 285 9.11 -2.92 4.44
CA HIS A 285 10.30 -3.48 5.04
C HIS A 285 10.83 -4.64 4.21
N THR A 286 11.98 -4.42 3.57
CA THR A 286 12.68 -5.39 2.71
C THR A 286 14.07 -5.71 3.25
N VAL A 287 14.66 -6.82 2.82
CA VAL A 287 16.04 -7.19 3.20
C VAL A 287 17.04 -6.11 2.81
N PHE A 288 16.92 -5.50 1.61
CA PHE A 288 17.79 -4.39 1.22
C PHE A 288 17.60 -3.14 2.08
N SER A 289 16.36 -2.79 2.43
CA SER A 289 16.13 -1.69 3.38
C SER A 289 16.75 -1.97 4.75
N ALA A 290 16.69 -3.23 5.21
CA ALA A 290 17.28 -3.66 6.47
C ALA A 290 18.81 -3.60 6.41
N LEU A 291 19.43 -4.06 5.32
CA LEU A 291 20.87 -3.95 5.11
C LEU A 291 21.34 -2.49 5.06
N GLY A 292 20.60 -1.61 4.38
CA GLY A 292 20.86 -0.18 4.39
C GLY A 292 20.78 0.41 5.81
N ALA A 293 19.76 0.03 6.58
CA ALA A 293 19.59 0.46 7.96
C ALA A 293 20.71 -0.05 8.89
N VAL A 294 21.14 -1.32 8.74
CA VAL A 294 22.30 -1.89 9.45
C VAL A 294 23.57 -1.13 9.11
N GLY A 295 23.79 -0.82 7.83
CA GLY A 295 24.90 0.02 7.38
C GLY A 295 24.91 1.37 8.08
N GLY A 296 23.78 2.09 8.06
CA GLY A 296 23.63 3.38 8.74
C GLY A 296 23.88 3.30 10.25
N PHE A 297 23.28 2.32 10.92
CA PHE A 297 23.42 2.14 12.37
C PHE A 297 24.84 1.77 12.79
N SER A 298 25.50 0.88 12.04
CA SER A 298 26.90 0.53 12.28
C SER A 298 27.83 1.75 12.13
N GLY A 299 27.56 2.62 11.16
CA GLY A 299 28.29 3.88 10.99
C GLY A 299 28.14 4.83 12.17
N ILE A 300 26.93 4.92 12.75
CA ILE A 300 26.68 5.71 13.96
C ILE A 300 27.45 5.13 15.16
N LEU A 301 27.38 3.81 15.39
CA LEU A 301 28.09 3.17 16.49
C LEU A 301 29.61 3.37 16.39
N LEU A 302 30.17 3.20 15.19
CA LEU A 302 31.60 3.46 14.93
C LEU A 302 31.95 4.94 15.11
N GLY A 303 31.07 5.85 14.70
CA GLY A 303 31.23 7.29 14.91
C GLY A 303 31.28 7.66 16.39
N VAL A 304 30.34 7.15 17.19
CA VAL A 304 30.31 7.34 18.65
C VAL A 304 31.56 6.76 19.31
N TYR A 305 31.97 5.55 18.91
CA TYR A 305 33.18 4.93 19.44
C TYR A 305 34.44 5.75 19.11
N ALA A 306 34.57 6.21 17.86
CA ALA A 306 35.69 7.04 17.41
C ALA A 306 35.70 8.42 18.08
N PHE A 307 34.53 9.00 18.38
CA PHE A 307 34.41 10.25 19.13
C PHE A 307 34.87 10.10 20.58
N LEU A 308 34.47 9.03 21.26
CA LEU A 308 34.82 8.77 22.67
C LEU A 308 36.30 8.45 22.87
N PHE A 309 36.88 7.65 21.98
CA PHE A 309 38.21 7.06 22.17
C PHE A 309 39.28 7.50 21.17
N GLY A 310 38.92 8.31 20.17
CA GLY A 310 39.81 8.77 19.11
C GLY A 310 40.06 7.72 18.02
N LYS A 311 40.50 8.19 16.86
CA LYS A 311 41.01 7.34 15.76
C LYS A 311 42.50 7.09 15.97
N SER A 312 43.04 6.04 15.33
CA SER A 312 44.47 5.70 15.35
C SER A 312 45.43 6.83 14.95
N ILE A 313 44.94 7.91 14.33
CA ILE A 313 45.71 9.05 13.81
C ILE A 313 45.72 10.25 14.80
N LYS A 314 44.72 10.34 15.70
CA LYS A 314 44.72 11.27 16.85
C LYS A 314 44.17 10.50 18.07
N PRO A 315 45.03 10.06 19.00
CA PRO A 315 44.64 9.15 20.09
C PRO A 315 43.79 9.81 21.18
N TYR A 316 43.55 11.13 21.07
CA TYR A 316 42.83 11.90 22.07
C TYR A 316 41.34 11.97 21.73
N GLY A 317 40.58 10.96 22.18
CA GLY A 317 39.13 11.06 22.30
C GLY A 317 38.71 11.84 23.55
N TYR A 318 37.41 12.16 23.67
CA TYR A 318 36.88 12.94 24.80
C TYR A 318 37.23 12.32 26.17
N ILE A 319 37.20 10.99 26.28
CA ILE A 319 37.58 10.26 27.50
C ILE A 319 39.08 10.43 27.80
N HIS A 320 39.92 10.55 26.77
CA HIS A 320 41.36 10.74 26.93
C HIS A 320 41.69 12.15 27.47
N SER A 321 40.87 13.16 27.13
CA SER A 321 40.94 14.51 27.71
C SER A 321 40.63 14.48 29.21
N LEU A 322 39.53 13.81 29.59
CA LEU A 322 39.12 13.67 30.98
C LEU A 322 40.15 12.92 31.84
N PHE A 323 40.80 11.88 31.30
CA PHE A 323 41.83 11.14 32.01
C PHE A 323 43.18 11.88 32.12
N ASN A 324 43.49 12.78 31.17
CA ASN A 324 44.69 13.63 31.22
C ASN A 324 44.50 14.89 32.07
N GLU A 325 43.28 15.43 32.13
CA GLU A 325 42.94 16.59 32.96
C GLU A 325 42.65 16.23 34.42
N ALA A 326 42.54 14.94 34.77
CA ALA A 326 42.35 14.51 36.15
C ALA A 326 43.49 15.08 37.03
N PRO A 327 43.21 16.09 37.88
CA PRO A 327 44.25 16.79 38.62
C PRO A 327 44.99 15.80 39.53
N LYS A 328 46.31 15.93 39.59
CA LYS A 328 47.13 15.30 40.64
C LYS A 328 46.72 15.90 41.99
N PHE A 329 45.60 15.45 42.55
CA PHE A 329 45.32 15.71 43.96
C PHE A 329 46.22 14.79 44.78
N SER A 330 47.32 15.39 45.23
CA SER A 330 48.13 14.90 46.33
C SER A 330 47.19 14.60 47.50
N ALA A 331 47.23 13.35 47.96
CA ALA A 331 46.62 12.94 49.22
C ALA A 331 47.37 13.67 50.35
N ASN A 332 46.87 14.83 50.75
CA ASN A 332 47.05 15.46 52.07
C ASN A 332 46.38 16.85 52.05
N SER A 333 45.06 16.88 52.22
CA SER A 333 44.39 17.81 53.15
C SER A 333 42.88 17.54 53.10
N GLU A 334 42.30 17.29 54.27
CA GLU A 334 40.85 17.10 54.46
C GLU A 334 40.06 18.42 54.40
N ASP A 335 40.72 19.55 54.13
CA ASP A 335 40.18 20.88 54.42
C ASP A 335 39.60 21.64 53.22
N ASN A 336 39.30 20.96 52.11
CA ASN A 336 38.88 21.70 50.91
C ASN A 336 37.72 21.11 50.10
N MET A 337 36.69 20.63 50.78
CA MET A 337 35.44 20.19 50.13
C MET A 337 34.58 21.40 49.68
N GLY A 338 34.59 22.50 50.44
CA GLY A 338 33.81 23.71 50.12
C GLY A 338 34.29 24.44 48.86
N GLU A 339 35.60 24.53 48.65
CA GLU A 339 36.17 25.15 47.45
C GLU A 339 35.95 24.28 46.20
N ARG A 340 35.82 22.94 46.37
CA ARG A 340 35.51 22.00 45.29
C ARG A 340 34.08 22.10 44.80
N VAL A 341 33.11 22.35 45.68
CA VAL A 341 31.70 22.54 45.30
C VAL A 341 31.52 23.87 44.58
N LYS A 342 32.12 24.95 45.10
CA LYS A 342 32.05 26.28 44.45
C LYS A 342 32.62 26.29 43.04
N LYS A 343 33.75 25.61 42.81
CA LYS A 343 34.35 25.56 41.48
C LYS A 343 33.51 24.74 40.49
N ILE A 344 32.80 23.71 40.97
CA ILE A 344 31.88 22.92 40.13
C ILE A 344 30.61 23.72 39.81
N GLU A 345 30.09 24.51 40.75
CA GLU A 345 28.97 25.43 40.50
C GLU A 345 29.34 26.50 39.47
N GLU A 346 30.53 27.11 39.58
CA GLU A 346 31.00 28.13 38.63
C GLU A 346 31.18 27.57 37.21
N TYR A 347 31.67 26.34 37.07
CA TYR A 347 31.76 25.66 35.78
C TYR A 347 30.39 25.29 35.20
N LEU A 348 29.42 24.90 36.04
CA LEU A 348 28.05 24.58 35.61
C LEU A 348 27.27 25.82 35.17
N GLU A 349 27.43 26.96 35.86
CA GLU A 349 26.79 28.22 35.46
C GLU A 349 27.33 28.75 34.12
N THR A 350 28.65 28.68 33.93
CA THR A 350 29.28 29.08 32.67
C THR A 350 28.79 28.20 31.50
N PHE A 351 28.61 26.91 31.73
CA PHE A 351 28.12 25.97 30.70
C PHE A 351 26.63 26.16 30.37
N MET A 352 25.82 26.53 31.35
CA MET A 352 24.40 26.83 31.16
C MET A 352 24.17 28.16 30.42
N HIS A 353 25.06 29.15 30.60
CA HIS A 353 25.01 30.42 29.86
C HIS A 353 25.38 30.26 28.38
N ILE A 354 26.43 29.50 28.06
CA ILE A 354 26.84 29.24 26.67
C ILE A 354 25.74 28.53 25.87
N LYS A 355 25.00 27.61 26.51
CA LYS A 355 23.89 26.89 25.87
C LYS A 355 22.64 27.77 25.63
N ARG A 356 22.54 28.93 26.28
CA ARG A 356 21.44 29.89 26.15
C ARG A 356 21.65 30.86 24.99
N GLU A 357 22.90 31.24 24.72
CA GLU A 357 23.23 32.10 23.57
C GLU A 357 23.14 31.35 22.23
N ASP A 358 23.53 30.07 22.17
CA ASP A 358 23.41 29.26 20.95
C ASP A 358 21.95 29.00 20.52
N LYS A 359 20.98 29.13 21.43
CA LYS A 359 19.55 29.00 21.11
C LYS A 359 18.92 30.28 20.56
N ASN A 360 19.53 31.45 20.82
CA ASN A 360 19.02 32.74 20.36
C ASN A 360 19.64 33.21 19.03
N ASN A 361 20.70 32.55 18.55
CA ASN A 361 21.35 32.85 17.26
C ASN A 361 20.97 31.90 16.11
N LYS A 362 19.87 31.15 16.26
CA LYS A 362 19.20 30.44 15.16
C LYS A 362 17.72 30.85 15.12
N VAL A 363 17.49 32.06 14.61
CA VAL A 363 16.24 32.46 13.94
C VAL A 363 16.61 32.85 12.53
#